data_AF-A0AAW1DLG1-F1
#
_entry.id   AF-A0AAW1DLG1-F1
#
_cell.length_a   1.000
_cell.length_b   1.000
_cell.length_c   1.000
_cell.angle_alpha   90.00
_cell.angle_beta   90.00
_cell.angle_gamma   90.00
#
_symmetry.space_group_name_H-M   'P 1'
#
loop_
_entity.id
_entity.type
_entity.pdbx_description
1 polymer ?
#
loop_
_entity_poly.entity_id
_entity_poly.type
_entity_poly.pdbx_seq_one_letter_code
_entity_poly.pdbx_strand_id
1 'polypeptide(L)'
;MPQVDQNQLITDDEDFEGSGSTSDYYYVTAVVEWSEWSDCSSTCGLGVQHRTSRCIDDTCIERKETRPCNSGPCFNRRRTNSGEFCNLILNL
;
A
#
# COMPACT_ATOMS: atom_id res chain seq x y z
N MET A 1 -11.01 -59.53 -39.83
CA MET A 1 -10.03 -58.66 -40.50
C MET A 1 -10.77 -57.40 -40.93
N PRO A 2 -10.24 -56.17 -40.81
CA PRO A 2 -8.88 -55.76 -40.41
C PRO A 2 -8.81 -54.77 -39.23
N GLN A 3 -7.57 -54.57 -38.76
CA GLN A 3 -7.02 -53.51 -37.89
C GLN A 3 -7.00 -52.17 -38.68
N VAL A 4 -6.85 -50.92 -38.20
CA VAL A 4 -6.12 -50.24 -37.09
C VAL A 4 -6.71 -48.79 -37.01
N ASP A 5 -6.61 -47.98 -35.95
CA ASP A 5 -5.47 -47.06 -35.71
C ASP A 5 -5.49 -46.41 -34.31
N GLN A 6 -4.30 -46.04 -33.86
CA GLN A 6 -3.83 -45.85 -32.49
C GLN A 6 -4.00 -44.41 -31.97
N ASN A 7 -5.16 -44.07 -31.41
CA ASN A 7 -5.30 -42.79 -30.68
C ASN A 7 -5.98 -42.91 -29.31
N GLN A 8 -5.78 -44.05 -28.62
CA GLN A 8 -6.05 -44.12 -27.19
C GLN A 8 -4.92 -43.41 -26.45
N LEU A 9 -5.20 -42.18 -26.02
CA LEU A 9 -4.47 -41.50 -24.96
C LEU A 9 -4.42 -42.44 -23.76
N ILE A 10 -3.24 -42.99 -23.53
CA ILE A 10 -2.90 -43.69 -22.31
C ILE A 10 -2.87 -42.62 -21.23
N THR A 11 -3.86 -42.61 -20.33
CA THR A 11 -3.72 -41.95 -19.04
C THR A 11 -3.21 -43.02 -18.09
N ASP A 12 -1.88 -43.17 -18.01
CA ASP A 12 -1.25 -44.00 -17.00
C ASP A 12 -1.48 -43.32 -15.65
N ASP A 13 -2.27 -43.97 -14.80
CA ASP A 13 -2.29 -43.73 -13.36
C ASP A 13 -0.92 -44.17 -12.78
N GLU A 14 -0.10 -43.21 -12.34
CA GLU A 14 0.94 -43.48 -11.33
C GLU A 14 0.88 -42.42 -10.21
N ASP A 15 0.56 -42.94 -9.03
CA ASP A 15 0.56 -42.38 -7.69
C ASP A 15 1.46 -41.16 -7.47
N PHE A 16 0.85 -39.99 -7.33
CA PHE A 16 1.40 -38.97 -6.44
C PHE A 16 0.42 -38.78 -5.29
N GLU A 17 0.66 -39.54 -4.21
CA GLU A 17 0.24 -39.21 -2.84
C GLU A 17 0.91 -37.87 -2.45
N GLY A 18 0.45 -36.80 -3.09
CA GLY A 18 0.70 -35.45 -2.67
C GLY A 18 -0.14 -35.21 -1.43
N SER A 19 0.35 -35.68 -0.28
CA SER A 19 0.00 -35.13 1.02
C SER A 19 0.57 -33.71 1.14
N GLY A 20 0.17 -32.84 0.22
CA GLY A 20 0.35 -31.41 0.28
C GLY A 20 -0.68 -30.88 1.27
N SER A 21 -0.33 -30.91 2.55
CA SER A 21 -0.99 -30.11 3.57
C SER A 21 -1.00 -28.66 3.10
N THR A 22 -2.05 -28.21 2.44
CA THR A 22 -2.29 -26.78 2.21
C THR A 22 -2.77 -26.17 3.53
N SER A 23 -1.93 -26.28 4.56
CA SER A 23 -2.07 -25.55 5.82
C SER A 23 -1.39 -24.18 5.72
N ASP A 24 -1.30 -23.63 4.51
CA ASP A 24 -0.66 -22.34 4.25
C ASP A 24 -1.66 -21.18 4.27
N TYR A 25 -2.93 -21.43 4.61
CA TYR A 25 -3.91 -20.37 4.82
C TYR A 25 -3.83 -19.80 6.25
N TYR A 26 -2.61 -19.43 6.67
CA TYR A 26 -2.46 -18.51 7.79
C TYR A 26 -2.58 -17.11 7.23
N TYR A 27 -3.64 -16.40 7.58
CA TYR A 27 -3.69 -14.96 7.36
C TYR A 27 -2.51 -14.36 8.13
N VAL A 28 -1.38 -14.12 7.46
CA VAL A 28 -0.33 -13.22 7.97
C VAL A 28 -0.96 -11.84 7.99
N THR A 29 -1.62 -11.53 9.09
CA THR A 29 -2.04 -10.16 9.38
C THR A 29 -0.76 -9.45 9.81
N ALA A 30 -0.01 -8.93 8.84
CA ALA A 30 1.19 -8.15 9.08
C ALA A 30 0.89 -7.09 10.15
N VAL A 31 1.41 -7.27 11.37
CA VAL A 31 1.08 -6.40 12.49
C VAL A 31 1.97 -5.17 12.42
N VAL A 32 1.36 -4.04 12.04
CA VAL A 32 2.05 -2.76 11.97
C VAL A 32 1.46 -1.78 12.98
N GLU A 33 2.32 -1.00 13.60
CA GLU A 33 1.94 0.09 14.48
C GLU A 33 2.19 1.42 13.80
N TRP A 34 1.14 2.21 13.61
CA TRP A 34 1.24 3.52 12.97
C TRP A 34 1.69 4.57 13.97
N SER A 35 2.62 5.42 13.56
CA SER A 35 2.90 6.67 14.26
C SER A 35 1.69 7.60 14.19
N GLU A 36 1.68 8.61 15.06
CA GLU A 36 0.80 9.75 14.88
C GLU A 36 1.10 10.46 13.56
N TRP A 37 0.08 11.16 13.05
CA TRP A 37 0.25 11.99 11.87
C TRP A 37 1.09 13.21 12.21
N SER A 38 2.02 13.55 11.33
CA SER A 38 2.77 14.79 11.41
C SER A 38 1.84 16.00 11.39
N ASP A 39 2.33 17.14 11.83
CA ASP A 39 1.66 18.42 11.59
C ASP A 39 1.41 18.64 10.09
N CYS A 40 0.37 19.42 9.80
CA CYS A 40 0.04 19.80 8.43
C CYS A 40 1.18 20.64 7.86
N SER A 41 1.66 20.29 6.66
CA SER A 41 2.74 21.01 5.98
C SER A 41 2.43 22.50 5.80
N SER A 42 1.14 22.85 5.75
CA SER A 42 0.65 24.20 5.56
C SER A 42 -0.04 24.69 6.83
N THR A 43 0.28 25.90 7.28
CA THR A 43 -0.40 26.56 8.41
C THR A 43 -1.73 27.21 8.01
N CYS A 44 -2.00 27.32 6.71
CA CYS A 44 -3.29 27.71 6.14
C CYS A 44 -3.50 26.98 4.81
N GLY A 45 -4.75 26.87 4.37
CA GLY A 45 -5.12 26.26 3.10
C GLY A 45 -4.97 24.74 3.11
N LEU A 46 -4.80 24.18 1.91
CA LEU A 46 -4.51 22.76 1.74
C LEU A 46 -3.04 22.48 2.00
N GLY A 47 -2.77 21.40 2.72
CA GLY A 47 -1.44 20.86 2.94
C GLY A 47 -1.47 19.34 2.95
N VAL A 48 -0.37 18.75 3.41
CA VAL A 48 -0.23 17.30 3.57
C VAL A 48 0.32 16.95 4.95
N GLN A 49 -0.13 15.82 5.48
CA GLN A 49 0.42 15.18 6.68
C GLN A 49 1.00 13.82 6.30
N HIS A 50 2.02 13.42 7.03
CA HIS A 50 2.72 12.16 6.83
C HIS A 50 2.66 11.33 8.10
N ARG A 51 2.61 10.01 7.95
CA ARG A 51 2.87 9.08 9.06
C ARG A 51 3.67 7.90 8.56
N THR A 52 4.32 7.23 9.49
CA THR A 52 5.10 6.02 9.21
C THR A 52 4.62 4.88 10.09
N SER A 53 4.61 3.66 9.58
CA SER A 53 4.36 2.48 10.39
C SER A 53 5.68 1.80 10.76
N ARG A 54 5.77 1.36 12.01
CA ARG A 54 6.81 0.41 12.43
C ARG A 54 6.27 -1.00 12.42
N CYS A 55 7.16 -1.94 12.17
CA CYS A 55 6.86 -3.35 12.23
C CYS A 55 6.91 -3.87 13.67
N ILE A 56 5.88 -4.61 14.08
CA ILE A 56 5.86 -5.29 15.39
C ILE A 56 6.52 -6.67 15.27
N ASP A 57 6.40 -7.32 14.11
CA ASP A 57 7.03 -8.59 13.77
C ASP A 57 7.90 -8.47 12.51
N ASP A 58 8.71 -9.50 12.24
CA ASP A 58 9.59 -9.56 11.06
C ASP A 58 8.85 -9.91 9.76
N THR A 59 7.51 -10.05 9.80
CA THR A 59 6.71 -10.45 8.64
C THR A 59 6.15 -9.27 7.87
N CYS A 60 6.24 -8.05 8.41
CA CYS A 60 5.71 -6.86 7.79
C CYS A 60 6.78 -5.97 7.14
N ILE A 61 6.29 -4.99 6.38
CA ILE A 61 7.11 -3.97 5.73
C ILE A 61 6.73 -2.62 6.34
N GLU A 62 7.72 -1.80 6.65
CA GLU A 62 7.50 -0.41 7.05
C GLU A 62 6.80 0.37 5.93
N ARG A 63 5.73 1.07 6.25
CA ARG A 63 4.94 1.83 5.30
C ARG A 63 4.96 3.31 5.65
N LYS A 64 4.85 4.14 4.62
CA LYS A 64 4.68 5.58 4.75
C LYS A 64 3.38 5.96 4.10
N GLU A 65 2.58 6.75 4.79
CA GLU A 65 1.32 7.24 4.28
C GLU A 65 1.30 8.75 4.29
N THR A 66 0.68 9.31 3.24
CA THR A 66 0.47 10.74 3.09
C THR A 66 -1.03 10.98 2.95
N ARG A 67 -1.55 11.97 3.66
CA ARG A 67 -2.95 12.39 3.52
C ARG A 67 -3.05 13.90 3.37
N PRO A 68 -4.07 14.41 2.66
CA PRO A 68 -4.35 15.83 2.63
C PRO A 68 -4.85 16.31 4.00
N CYS A 69 -4.46 17.53 4.37
CA CYS A 69 -4.98 18.26 5.52
C CYS A 69 -5.46 19.64 5.07
N ASN A 70 -6.41 20.20 5.82
CA ASN A 70 -6.92 21.54 5.58
C ASN A 70 -6.79 22.37 6.86
N SER A 71 -5.91 23.37 6.82
CA SER A 71 -5.63 24.28 7.94
C SER A 71 -6.50 25.54 7.92
N GLY A 72 -7.63 25.50 7.21
CA GLY A 72 -8.56 26.61 7.06
C GLY A 72 -8.20 27.55 5.92
N PRO A 73 -8.97 28.63 5.69
CA PRO A 73 -8.70 29.54 4.59
C PRO A 73 -7.39 30.32 4.80
N CYS A 74 -6.55 30.40 3.77
CA CYS A 74 -5.45 31.36 3.76
C CYS A 74 -6.00 32.79 3.58
N PHE A 75 -5.76 33.66 4.56
CA PHE A 75 -6.19 35.06 4.50
C PHE A 75 -5.32 35.93 3.58
N ASN A 76 -4.20 35.40 3.08
CA ASN A 76 -3.38 36.06 2.06
C ASN A 76 -3.92 35.83 0.65
N ARG A 77 -5.07 36.45 0.34
CA ARG A 77 -5.52 36.63 -1.05
C ARG A 77 -4.72 37.74 -1.73
N ARG A 78 -3.43 37.52 -1.99
CA ARG A 78 -2.76 38.24 -3.09
C ARG A 78 -2.89 37.36 -4.32
N ARG A 79 -3.73 37.78 -5.28
CA ARG A 79 -3.68 37.19 -6.63
C ARG A 79 -2.32 37.53 -7.21
N THR A 80 -1.42 36.56 -7.27
CA THR A 80 -0.29 36.64 -8.19
C THR A 80 -0.72 35.96 -9.50
N ASN A 81 -0.42 36.58 -10.63
CA ASN A 81 -0.72 36.05 -11.97
C ASN A 81 0.17 34.84 -12.35
N SER A 82 0.86 34.22 -11.40
CA SER A 82 1.92 33.23 -11.69
C SER A 82 1.90 31.97 -10.83
N GLY A 83 0.87 31.71 -10.01
CA GLY A 83 0.61 30.36 -9.50
C GLY A 83 1.74 29.68 -8.70
N GLU A 84 2.57 30.44 -7.98
CA GLU A 84 3.53 29.88 -7.02
C GLU A 84 3.02 30.03 -5.59
N PHE A 85 2.95 28.89 -4.90
CA PHE A 85 2.45 28.76 -3.54
C PHE A 85 3.29 29.60 -2.58
N CYS A 86 2.61 30.43 -1.79
CA CYS A 86 3.21 31.25 -0.76
C CYS A 86 3.69 30.36 0.39
N ASN A 87 4.93 29.85 0.30
CA ASN A 87 5.66 29.33 1.46
C ASN A 87 6.54 30.46 2.01
N LEU A 88 5.94 31.35 2.80
CA LEU A 88 6.69 32.16 3.75
C LEU A 88 6.18 31.82 5.14
N ILE A 89 6.83 30.84 5.76
CA ILE A 89 6.85 30.74 7.21
C ILE A 89 7.57 32.02 7.68
N LEU A 90 6.80 33.04 8.04
CA LEU A 90 7.31 34.14 8.87
C LEU A 90 7.63 33.53 10.23
N ASN A 91 8.83 32.98 10.37
CA ASN A 91 9.47 32.82 11.67
C ASN A 91 9.86 34.24 12.11
N LEU A 92 9.16 34.76 13.13
CA LEU A 92 9.58 35.91 13.92
C LEU A 92 10.71 35.49 14.87
#